data_AF-A0A7W3Y2T8-F1
#
_entry.id   AF-A0A7W3Y2T8-F1
#
_cell.length_a   1.000
_cell.length_b   1.000
_cell.length_c   1.000
_cell.angle_alpha   90.00
_cell.angle_beta   90.00
_cell.angle_gamma   90.00
#
_symmetry.space_group_name_H-M   'P 1'
#
loop_
_entity.id
_entity.type
_entity.pdbx_description
1 polymer ?
#
loop_
_entity_poly.entity_id
_entity_poly.type
_entity_poly.pdbx_seq_one_letter_code
_entity_poly.pdbx_strand_id
1 'polypeptide(L)'
;MRALWAGELVPPEPRRAATVMLLRDGPFGGAPVEVYLLRRRASMAFGAGAHAYPGGGVDPRDEEWDDAAGWSGPDRSRWAARLGVSESVAQSIVCAAVRETFEESGVLLAGPHGGGVVADTTGDDWEVDRRALVDRELSFSDFLARRRLVLRSELLAPWTRWITPEFESRRYDTWFFVAALPVGQRARNASTEADRTLWTAPGEAYAGYRRGELLMMPPTAATLRELAESVGSAEPEAVRTVADGRDLSPVLARTRREDGQIVIHWPGYEEFEKRMPDPDAGGGAEERR
;
A
#
# COMPACT_ATOMS: atom_id res chain seq x y z
N MET A 1 -1.60 -21.57 -13.07
CA MET A 1 -3.08 -21.71 -13.04
C MET A 1 -3.53 -23.16 -13.20
N ARG A 2 -3.30 -23.85 -14.33
CA ARG A 2 -3.63 -25.30 -14.48
C ARG A 2 -3.18 -26.19 -13.30
N ALA A 3 -1.92 -26.11 -12.89
CA ALA A 3 -1.39 -26.89 -11.76
C ALA A 3 -2.01 -26.52 -10.38
N LEU A 4 -2.34 -25.25 -10.14
CA LEU A 4 -3.04 -24.87 -8.90
C LEU A 4 -4.43 -25.50 -8.86
N TRP A 5 -5.13 -25.51 -9.99
CA TRP A 5 -6.49 -26.03 -10.10
C TRP A 5 -6.57 -27.56 -10.12
N ALA A 6 -5.48 -28.24 -10.46
CA ALA A 6 -5.31 -29.67 -10.26
C ALA A 6 -4.96 -30.05 -8.79
N GLY A 7 -4.78 -29.06 -7.90
CA GLY A 7 -4.30 -29.29 -6.53
C GLY A 7 -2.80 -29.62 -6.44
N GLU A 8 -2.07 -29.43 -7.54
CA GLU A 8 -0.66 -29.80 -7.70
C GLU A 8 0.30 -28.64 -7.38
N LEU A 9 -0.22 -27.43 -7.16
CA LEU A 9 0.58 -26.26 -6.80
C LEU A 9 0.34 -25.88 -5.34
N VAL A 10 1.40 -25.86 -4.55
CA VAL A 10 1.41 -25.16 -3.26
C VAL A 10 1.59 -23.67 -3.58
N PRO A 11 0.62 -22.79 -3.29
CA PRO A 11 0.77 -21.37 -3.58
C PRO A 11 1.93 -20.80 -2.75
N PRO A 12 2.73 -19.87 -3.32
CA PRO A 12 3.83 -19.27 -2.58
C PRO A 12 3.29 -18.48 -1.38
N GLU A 13 4.03 -18.50 -0.27
CA GLU A 13 3.69 -17.71 0.91
C GLU A 13 3.71 -16.21 0.56
N PRO A 14 2.66 -15.44 0.89
CA PRO A 14 2.62 -14.03 0.59
C PRO A 14 3.65 -13.27 1.42
N ARG A 15 4.42 -12.39 0.76
CA ARG A 15 5.35 -11.48 1.44
C ARG A 15 4.58 -10.33 2.08
N ARG A 16 4.91 -9.99 3.32
CA ARG A 16 4.34 -8.81 3.99
C ARG A 16 4.74 -7.53 3.26
N ALA A 17 3.80 -6.62 3.11
CA ALA A 17 3.99 -5.32 2.48
C ALA A 17 3.13 -4.25 3.16
N ALA A 18 3.52 -3.00 3.01
CA ALA A 18 2.77 -1.86 3.47
C ALA A 18 2.65 -0.81 2.36
N THR A 19 1.54 -0.09 2.35
CA THR A 19 1.25 0.92 1.33
C THR A 19 0.55 2.11 1.97
N VAL A 20 0.92 3.34 1.60
CA VAL A 20 0.39 4.56 2.23
C VAL A 20 -0.29 5.46 1.21
N MET A 21 -1.59 5.67 1.40
CA MET A 21 -2.39 6.66 0.68
C MET A 21 -2.17 8.04 1.30
N LEU A 22 -1.23 8.79 0.73
CA LEU A 22 -0.96 10.17 1.16
C LEU A 22 -2.06 11.10 0.66
N LEU A 23 -2.70 11.81 1.58
CA LEU A 23 -3.77 12.76 1.32
C LEU A 23 -3.32 14.20 1.55
N ARG A 24 -3.90 15.13 0.80
CA ARG A 24 -3.85 16.56 1.09
C ARG A 24 -5.20 17.18 0.82
N ASP A 25 -5.48 18.33 1.42
CA ASP A 25 -6.65 19.09 1.05
C ASP A 25 -6.51 19.53 -0.41
N GLY A 26 -7.60 19.41 -1.15
CA GLY A 26 -7.62 19.79 -2.55
C GLY A 26 -7.60 21.31 -2.74
N PRO A 27 -7.35 21.77 -3.97
CA PRO A 27 -7.30 23.19 -4.27
C PRO A 27 -8.67 23.84 -4.03
N PHE A 28 -8.64 25.13 -3.67
CA PHE A 28 -9.88 25.92 -3.49
C PHE A 28 -10.76 25.86 -4.74
N GLY A 29 -12.03 25.49 -4.57
CA GLY A 29 -13.00 25.33 -5.65
C GLY A 29 -12.90 24.01 -6.44
N GLY A 30 -11.98 23.12 -6.06
CA GLY A 30 -11.88 21.75 -6.59
C GLY A 30 -12.52 20.71 -5.66
N ALA A 31 -12.09 19.45 -5.81
CA ALA A 31 -12.44 18.39 -4.86
C ALA A 31 -11.84 18.71 -3.48
N PRO A 32 -12.49 18.29 -2.38
CA PRO A 32 -12.04 18.63 -1.03
C PRO A 32 -10.73 17.94 -0.64
N VAL A 33 -10.41 16.79 -1.25
CA VAL A 33 -9.22 15.98 -0.96
C VAL A 33 -8.60 15.49 -2.26
N GLU A 34 -7.27 15.50 -2.30
CA GLU A 34 -6.47 14.82 -3.32
C GLU A 34 -5.63 13.71 -2.69
N VAL A 35 -5.36 12.66 -3.47
CA VAL A 35 -4.48 11.55 -3.10
C VAL A 35 -3.27 11.52 -4.03
N TYR A 36 -2.11 11.19 -3.46
CA TYR A 36 -0.87 11.02 -4.20
C TYR A 36 -0.80 9.62 -4.82
N LEU A 37 -0.62 9.57 -6.14
CA LEU A 37 -0.39 8.35 -6.90
C LEU A 37 0.94 8.46 -7.64
N LEU A 38 1.65 7.33 -7.75
CA LEU A 38 2.78 7.13 -8.63
C LEU A 38 2.41 6.17 -9.74
N ARG A 39 3.05 6.32 -10.91
CA ARG A 39 2.93 5.38 -12.02
C ARG A 39 4.22 4.57 -12.12
N ARG A 40 4.08 3.27 -11.94
CA ARG A 40 5.18 2.30 -12.03
C ARG A 40 5.74 2.29 -13.45
N ARG A 41 7.06 2.21 -13.61
CA ARG A 41 7.68 2.13 -14.95
C ARG A 41 7.12 0.94 -15.73
N ALA A 42 6.95 1.13 -17.04
CA ALA A 42 6.47 0.08 -17.93
C ALA A 42 7.40 -1.16 -17.99
N SER A 43 8.67 -1.01 -17.58
CA SER A 43 9.66 -2.09 -17.55
C SER A 43 9.58 -2.99 -16.30
N MET A 44 8.69 -2.70 -15.35
CA MET A 44 8.61 -3.48 -14.10
C MET A 44 7.95 -4.85 -14.31
N ALA A 45 8.50 -5.88 -13.68
CA ALA A 45 7.99 -7.26 -13.79
C ALA A 45 6.60 -7.47 -13.18
N PHE A 46 6.12 -6.56 -12.32
CA PHE A 46 4.79 -6.60 -11.71
C PHE A 46 4.19 -5.20 -11.65
N GLY A 47 2.95 -5.05 -12.13
CA GLY A 47 2.23 -3.77 -12.15
C GLY A 47 2.82 -2.73 -13.11
N ALA A 48 3.50 -3.14 -14.19
CA ALA A 48 4.03 -2.22 -15.19
C ALA A 48 2.96 -1.23 -15.70
N GLY A 49 3.27 0.07 -15.64
CA GLY A 49 2.36 1.13 -16.07
C GLY A 49 1.14 1.36 -15.16
N ALA A 50 0.98 0.56 -14.10
CA ALA A 50 -0.10 0.73 -13.15
C ALA A 50 0.18 1.91 -12.21
N HIS A 51 -0.88 2.62 -11.86
CA HIS A 51 -0.88 3.58 -10.79
C HIS A 51 -1.00 2.85 -9.46
N ALA A 52 -0.21 3.29 -8.50
CA ALA A 52 -0.14 2.77 -7.14
C ALA A 52 0.15 3.92 -6.17
N TYR A 53 0.15 3.61 -4.88
CA TYR A 53 0.63 4.53 -3.85
C TYR A 53 2.07 4.18 -3.46
N PRO A 54 2.76 5.05 -2.71
CA PRO A 54 4.01 4.70 -2.08
C PRO A 54 3.88 3.44 -1.23
N GLY A 55 4.77 2.47 -1.42
CA GLY A 55 4.70 1.23 -0.69
C GLY A 55 5.56 0.10 -1.24
N GLY A 56 5.85 -0.86 -0.38
CA GLY A 56 6.75 -1.96 -0.70
C GLY A 56 6.74 -3.05 0.36
N GLY A 57 7.68 -3.99 0.20
CA GLY A 57 7.80 -5.13 1.09
C GLY A 57 8.39 -4.74 2.44
N VAL A 58 8.00 -5.47 3.48
CA VAL A 58 8.71 -5.42 4.76
C VAL A 58 10.14 -5.95 4.56
N ASP A 59 11.15 -5.17 4.91
CA ASP A 59 12.55 -5.61 4.98
C ASP A 59 12.77 -6.30 6.33
N PRO A 60 13.57 -7.38 6.41
CA PRO A 60 13.91 -7.98 7.70
C PRO A 60 14.44 -6.99 8.75
N ARG A 61 15.13 -5.92 8.32
CA ARG A 61 15.63 -4.86 9.21
C ARG A 61 14.51 -4.02 9.84
N ASP A 62 13.30 -4.06 9.29
CA ASP A 62 12.14 -3.38 9.90
C ASP A 62 11.67 -4.09 11.19
N GLU A 63 12.08 -5.35 11.42
CA GLU A 63 11.83 -6.07 12.67
C GLU A 63 12.82 -5.68 13.78
N GLU A 64 13.98 -5.13 13.41
CA GLU A 64 15.01 -4.64 14.33
C GLU A 64 14.69 -3.21 14.79
N TRP A 65 15.05 -2.86 16.02
CA TRP A 65 14.83 -1.52 16.56
C TRP A 65 16.04 -1.07 17.39
N ASP A 66 16.59 0.10 17.04
CA ASP A 66 17.56 0.82 17.84
C ASP A 66 16.83 1.60 18.93
N ASP A 67 17.20 1.40 20.20
CA ASP A 67 16.64 2.12 21.34
C ASP A 67 16.88 3.64 21.29
N ALA A 68 17.88 4.11 20.51
CA ALA A 68 18.10 5.52 20.24
C ALA A 68 17.08 6.10 19.23
N ALA A 69 16.37 5.25 18.47
CA ALA A 69 15.24 5.66 17.66
C ALA A 69 13.98 5.77 18.54
N GLY A 70 13.30 6.90 18.46
CA GLY A 70 12.06 7.09 19.21
C GLY A 70 10.85 6.49 18.50
N TRP A 71 9.83 6.14 19.28
CA TRP A 71 8.50 5.78 18.80
C TRP A 71 7.43 6.60 19.49
N SER A 72 6.48 7.13 18.74
CA SER A 72 5.31 7.85 19.24
C SER A 72 4.02 7.27 18.67
N GLY A 73 2.91 7.59 19.33
CA GLY A 73 1.59 7.10 18.99
C GLY A 73 1.22 5.80 19.73
N PRO A 74 0.31 4.99 19.17
CA PRO A 74 -0.01 3.68 19.73
C PRO A 74 1.26 2.84 19.94
N ASP A 75 1.37 2.16 21.07
CA ASP A 75 2.47 1.23 21.29
C ASP A 75 2.37 -0.01 20.38
N ARG A 76 3.43 -0.83 20.38
CA ARG A 76 3.51 -2.02 19.50
C ARG A 76 2.40 -3.02 19.80
N SER A 77 1.98 -3.16 21.06
CA SER A 77 0.89 -4.05 21.48
C SER A 77 -0.45 -3.62 20.91
N ARG A 78 -0.74 -2.30 20.92
CA ARG A 78 -1.95 -1.73 20.33
C ARG A 78 -1.94 -1.88 18.80
N TRP A 79 -0.78 -1.69 18.17
CA TRP A 79 -0.61 -1.95 16.73
C TRP A 79 -0.81 -3.42 16.37
N ALA A 80 -0.23 -4.34 17.15
CA ALA A 80 -0.38 -5.78 16.98
C ALA A 80 -1.84 -6.21 17.03
N ALA A 81 -2.58 -5.75 18.05
CA ALA A 81 -4.01 -5.99 18.17
C ALA A 81 -4.79 -5.40 16.98
N ARG A 82 -4.48 -4.17 16.56
CA ARG A 82 -5.17 -3.50 15.45
C ARG A 82 -4.97 -4.19 14.11
N LEU A 83 -3.76 -4.69 13.85
CA LEU A 83 -3.36 -5.32 12.58
C LEU A 83 -3.59 -6.84 12.58
N GLY A 84 -3.87 -7.45 13.74
CA GLY A 84 -4.11 -8.89 13.89
C GLY A 84 -2.84 -9.74 13.74
N VAL A 85 -1.71 -9.26 14.26
CA VAL A 85 -0.37 -9.89 14.13
C VAL A 85 0.41 -9.79 15.44
N SER A 86 1.62 -10.35 15.53
CA SER A 86 2.50 -10.18 16.70
C SER A 86 3.11 -8.75 16.76
N GLU A 87 3.64 -8.35 17.91
CA GLU A 87 4.24 -7.02 18.11
C GLU A 87 5.42 -6.73 17.17
N SER A 88 6.33 -7.69 16.99
CA SER A 88 7.46 -7.54 16.06
C SER A 88 6.98 -7.38 14.61
N VAL A 89 5.97 -8.17 14.22
CA VAL A 89 5.38 -8.07 12.88
C VAL A 89 4.67 -6.73 12.70
N ALA A 90 3.92 -6.26 13.70
CA ALA A 90 3.25 -4.98 13.65
C ALA A 90 4.24 -3.81 13.52
N GLN A 91 5.33 -3.83 14.29
CA GLN A 91 6.40 -2.86 14.17
C GLN A 91 6.97 -2.85 12.75
N SER A 92 7.28 -4.03 12.20
CA SER A 92 7.86 -4.13 10.86
C SER A 92 6.95 -3.59 9.75
N ILE A 93 5.63 -3.80 9.87
CA ILE A 93 4.64 -3.28 8.90
C ILE A 93 4.56 -1.76 9.00
N VAL A 94 4.53 -1.20 10.21
CA VAL A 94 4.48 0.25 10.43
C VAL A 94 5.78 0.91 9.97
N CYS A 95 6.95 0.30 10.25
CA CYS A 95 8.25 0.78 9.79
C CYS A 95 8.31 0.76 8.26
N ALA A 96 7.93 -0.35 7.62
CA ALA A 96 7.87 -0.44 6.16
C ALA A 96 6.95 0.63 5.57
N ALA A 97 5.78 0.89 6.16
CA ALA A 97 4.87 1.93 5.69
C ALA A 97 5.55 3.31 5.64
N VAL A 98 6.23 3.71 6.73
CA VAL A 98 6.91 5.02 6.79
C VAL A 98 8.17 5.05 5.92
N ARG A 99 8.99 3.99 5.96
CA ARG A 99 10.22 3.84 5.19
C ARG A 99 9.95 3.95 3.70
N GLU A 100 9.06 3.11 3.16
CA GLU A 100 8.70 3.09 1.74
C GLU A 100 8.10 4.43 1.29
N THR A 101 7.29 5.07 2.15
CA THR A 101 6.76 6.41 1.87
C THR A 101 7.90 7.42 1.68
N PHE A 102 8.90 7.39 2.55
CA PHE A 102 10.05 8.29 2.47
C PHE A 102 10.94 7.96 1.26
N GLU A 103 11.22 6.67 1.02
CA GLU A 103 12.00 6.21 -0.12
C GLU A 103 11.38 6.65 -1.45
N GLU A 104 10.07 6.47 -1.64
CA GLU A 104 9.45 6.68 -2.95
C GLU A 104 8.97 8.11 -3.19
N SER A 105 8.52 8.80 -2.12
CA SER A 105 7.90 10.12 -2.23
C SER A 105 8.69 11.26 -1.57
N GLY A 106 9.72 10.94 -0.77
CA GLY A 106 10.42 11.90 0.07
C GLY A 106 9.64 12.37 1.30
N VAL A 107 8.42 11.86 1.52
CA VAL A 107 7.59 12.21 2.67
C VAL A 107 7.92 11.33 3.86
N LEU A 108 8.25 11.94 5.00
CA LEU A 108 8.64 11.24 6.22
C LEU A 108 7.62 11.46 7.34
N LEU A 109 7.04 10.37 7.85
CA LEU A 109 6.13 10.38 9.01
C LEU A 109 6.93 10.21 10.32
N ALA A 110 7.84 11.16 10.56
CA ALA A 110 8.69 11.22 11.75
C ALA A 110 8.96 12.67 12.17
N GLY A 111 9.44 12.87 13.39
CA GLY A 111 9.78 14.19 13.93
C GLY A 111 10.69 14.15 15.15
N PRO A 112 11.09 15.31 15.70
CA PRO A 112 12.01 15.39 16.84
C PRO A 112 11.36 14.92 18.16
N HIS A 113 12.13 14.58 19.19
CA HIS A 113 11.62 14.02 20.46
C HIS A 113 10.64 14.92 21.25
N GLY A 114 10.46 16.19 20.89
CA GLY A 114 9.49 17.12 21.49
C GLY A 114 8.12 17.20 20.81
N GLY A 115 7.86 16.37 19.81
CA GLY A 115 6.61 16.37 19.03
C GLY A 115 6.76 16.98 17.63
N GLY A 116 5.66 17.07 16.90
CA GLY A 116 5.63 17.56 15.52
C GLY A 116 6.27 16.61 14.51
N VAL A 117 6.43 17.11 13.29
CA VAL A 117 6.98 16.42 12.12
C VAL A 117 8.23 17.15 11.63
N VAL A 118 9.09 16.45 10.89
CA VAL A 118 10.10 17.12 10.06
C VAL A 118 9.37 17.96 9.02
N ALA A 119 9.65 19.26 8.96
CA ALA A 119 8.95 20.16 8.03
C ALA A 119 9.51 20.09 6.61
N ASP A 120 10.81 19.83 6.45
CA ASP A 120 11.47 19.80 5.15
C ASP A 120 12.49 18.65 5.08
N THR A 121 12.30 17.78 4.09
CA THR A 121 13.12 16.60 3.79
C THR A 121 13.87 16.75 2.45
N THR A 122 13.96 17.97 1.91
CA THR A 122 14.46 18.20 0.54
C THR A 122 15.96 18.45 0.43
N GLY A 123 16.67 18.64 1.54
CA GLY A 123 18.12 18.90 1.57
C GLY A 123 18.98 17.75 1.05
N ASP A 124 20.21 18.04 0.62
CA ASP A 124 21.13 17.06 0.02
C ASP A 124 21.47 15.92 1.00
N ASP A 125 21.60 16.22 2.29
CA ASP A 125 21.87 15.23 3.33
C ASP A 125 20.69 14.25 3.51
N TRP A 126 19.44 14.73 3.36
CA TRP A 126 18.26 13.87 3.36
C TRP A 126 18.22 12.94 2.15
N GLU A 127 18.64 13.44 0.98
CA GLU A 127 18.69 12.64 -0.22
C GLU A 127 19.79 11.55 -0.15
N VAL A 128 20.92 11.85 0.50
CA VAL A 128 21.96 10.84 0.80
C VAL A 128 21.38 9.72 1.67
N ASP A 129 20.73 10.06 2.78
CA ASP A 129 20.17 9.03 3.66
C ASP A 129 19.01 8.27 3.01
N ARG A 130 18.16 8.94 2.23
CA ARG A 130 17.09 8.27 1.47
C ARG A 130 17.65 7.24 0.50
N ARG A 131 18.73 7.57 -0.22
CA ARG A 131 19.41 6.60 -1.11
C ARG A 131 20.01 5.44 -0.34
N ALA A 132 20.63 5.70 0.81
CA ALA A 132 21.16 4.64 1.67
C ALA A 132 20.06 3.68 2.17
N LEU A 133 18.85 4.18 2.42
CA LEU A 133 17.67 3.33 2.72
C LEU A 133 17.27 2.49 1.50
N VAL A 134 17.10 3.11 0.33
CA VAL A 134 16.74 2.43 -0.94
C VAL A 134 17.76 1.34 -1.29
N ASP A 135 19.06 1.64 -1.14
CA ASP A 135 20.17 0.74 -1.42
C ASP A 135 20.39 -0.29 -0.28
N ARG A 136 19.62 -0.20 0.80
CA ARG A 136 19.66 -1.07 2.00
C ARG A 136 20.99 -1.06 2.74
N GLU A 137 21.72 0.04 2.62
CA GLU A 137 22.96 0.33 3.36
C GLU A 137 22.68 0.84 4.78
N LEU A 138 21.48 1.39 5.00
CA LEU A 138 21.03 1.93 6.27
C LEU A 138 19.69 1.27 6.64
N SER A 139 19.51 0.83 7.88
CA SER A 139 18.19 0.41 8.37
C SER A 139 17.32 1.63 8.67
N PHE A 140 15.99 1.49 8.64
CA PHE A 140 15.12 2.61 8.98
C PHE A 140 15.29 3.08 10.44
N SER A 141 15.50 2.14 11.36
CA SER A 141 15.71 2.47 12.77
C SER A 141 17.02 3.23 12.97
N ASP A 142 18.13 2.79 12.35
CA ASP A 142 19.42 3.49 12.41
C ASP A 142 19.33 4.90 11.79
N PHE A 143 18.59 5.05 10.69
CA PHE A 143 18.32 6.35 10.08
C PHE A 143 17.63 7.30 11.08
N LEU A 144 16.59 6.84 11.76
CA LEU A 144 15.90 7.64 12.77
C LEU A 144 16.82 7.96 13.95
N ALA A 145 17.55 6.98 14.48
CA ALA A 145 18.50 7.16 15.58
C ALA A 145 19.58 8.19 15.24
N ARG A 146 20.23 8.05 14.08
CA ARG A 146 21.27 8.98 13.59
C ARG A 146 20.76 10.42 13.50
N ARG A 147 19.52 10.61 13.06
CA ARG A 147 18.86 11.92 12.97
C ARG A 147 18.16 12.35 14.25
N ARG A 148 18.20 11.54 15.31
CA ARG A 148 17.50 11.75 16.60
C ARG A 148 15.99 11.97 16.43
N LEU A 149 15.40 11.24 15.49
CA LEU A 149 14.00 11.29 15.14
C LEU A 149 13.20 10.22 15.85
N VAL A 150 11.91 10.47 15.89
CA VAL A 150 10.88 9.62 16.45
C VAL A 150 9.91 9.27 15.34
N LEU A 151 9.68 7.98 15.12
CA LEU A 151 8.62 7.48 14.25
C LEU A 151 7.27 7.92 14.82
N ARG A 152 6.44 8.58 14.00
CA ARG A 152 5.12 9.08 14.39
C ARG A 152 4.04 8.12 13.92
N SER A 153 3.88 7.00 14.62
CA SER A 153 2.98 5.94 14.17
C SER A 153 1.51 6.41 14.15
N GLU A 154 1.14 7.36 15.01
CA GLU A 154 -0.19 7.99 15.06
C GLU A 154 -0.58 8.80 13.81
N LEU A 155 0.38 9.05 12.90
CA LEU A 155 0.09 9.67 11.60
C LEU A 155 -0.41 8.66 10.57
N LEU A 156 -0.25 7.36 10.82
CA LEU A 156 -0.78 6.29 10.00
C LEU A 156 -2.15 5.86 10.54
N ALA A 157 -3.15 5.83 9.66
CA ALA A 157 -4.46 5.26 9.96
C ALA A 157 -4.68 3.98 9.12
N PRO A 158 -4.89 2.81 9.73
CA PRO A 158 -5.09 1.56 8.98
C PRO A 158 -6.39 1.56 8.18
N TRP A 159 -6.32 1.14 6.92
CA TRP A 159 -7.45 1.25 6.00
C TRP A 159 -8.03 -0.10 5.56
N THR A 160 -7.20 -0.97 4.99
CA THR A 160 -7.62 -2.29 4.50
C THR A 160 -6.42 -3.22 4.41
N ARG A 161 -6.66 -4.52 4.33
CA ARG A 161 -5.62 -5.53 4.15
C ARG A 161 -6.00 -6.40 2.95
N TRP A 162 -5.13 -6.51 1.96
CA TRP A 162 -5.36 -7.31 0.76
C TRP A 162 -4.28 -8.37 0.62
N ILE A 163 -4.70 -9.61 0.37
CA ILE A 163 -3.77 -10.70 0.07
C ILE A 163 -3.92 -11.08 -1.40
N THR A 164 -2.78 -11.10 -2.09
CA THR A 164 -2.71 -11.45 -3.51
C THR A 164 -3.23 -12.89 -3.73
N PRO A 165 -4.03 -13.14 -4.79
CA PRO A 165 -4.61 -14.46 -5.04
C PRO A 165 -3.59 -15.59 -5.08
N GLU A 166 -4.00 -16.79 -4.69
CA GLU A 166 -3.13 -17.98 -4.60
C GLU A 166 -2.57 -18.46 -5.94
N PHE A 167 -3.21 -18.09 -7.06
CA PHE A 167 -2.75 -18.43 -8.40
C PHE A 167 -1.66 -17.52 -8.95
N GLU A 168 -1.35 -16.43 -8.25
CA GLU A 168 -0.25 -15.55 -8.62
C GLU A 168 1.09 -16.12 -8.16
N SER A 169 2.09 -16.05 -9.05
CA SER A 169 3.45 -16.54 -8.75
C SER A 169 4.21 -15.65 -7.75
N ARG A 170 3.78 -14.39 -7.61
CA ARG A 170 4.29 -13.42 -6.64
C ARG A 170 3.12 -12.94 -5.82
N ARG A 171 3.17 -13.19 -4.52
CA ARG A 171 2.09 -12.87 -3.60
C ARG A 171 2.56 -11.90 -2.54
N TYR A 172 1.68 -10.95 -2.23
CA TYR A 172 1.85 -10.00 -1.16
C TYR A 172 0.64 -10.03 -0.23
N ASP A 173 0.91 -9.86 1.04
CA ASP A 173 -0.05 -9.58 2.11
C ASP A 173 0.18 -8.12 2.50
N THR A 174 -0.70 -7.25 2.02
CA THR A 174 -0.46 -5.79 2.01
C THR A 174 -1.43 -5.09 2.94
N TRP A 175 -0.88 -4.41 3.94
CA TRP A 175 -1.64 -3.48 4.78
C TRP A 175 -1.60 -2.09 4.13
N PHE A 176 -2.78 -1.56 3.86
CA PHE A 176 -2.96 -0.20 3.36
C PHE A 176 -3.21 0.73 4.55
N PHE A 177 -2.51 1.84 4.56
CA PHE A 177 -2.68 2.94 5.49
C PHE A 177 -3.07 4.20 4.73
N VAL A 178 -3.69 5.13 5.43
CA VAL A 178 -3.91 6.50 4.96
C VAL A 178 -3.16 7.44 5.90
N ALA A 179 -2.59 8.50 5.34
CA ALA A 179 -1.90 9.53 6.11
C ALA A 179 -2.10 10.90 5.44
N ALA A 180 -2.26 11.94 6.26
CA ALA A 180 -2.21 13.31 5.79
C ALA A 180 -0.76 13.69 5.45
N LEU A 181 -0.55 14.45 4.37
CA LEU A 181 0.75 15.01 4.02
C LEU A 181 1.21 15.93 5.18
N PRO A 182 2.37 15.65 5.81
CA PRO A 182 2.87 16.49 6.89
C PRO A 182 3.10 17.93 6.43
N VAL A 183 2.69 18.89 7.27
CA VAL A 183 2.83 20.33 6.97
C VAL A 183 4.29 20.67 6.67
N GLY A 184 4.51 21.37 5.55
CA GLY A 184 5.82 21.79 5.06
C GLY A 184 6.45 20.82 4.07
N GLN A 185 6.13 19.52 4.15
CA GLN A 185 6.70 18.52 3.26
C GLN A 185 6.03 18.53 1.89
N ARG A 186 6.76 18.02 0.88
CA ARG A 186 6.29 17.93 -0.50
C ARG A 186 6.60 16.55 -1.04
N ALA A 187 5.57 15.83 -1.45
CA ALA A 187 5.75 14.59 -2.19
C ALA A 187 6.39 14.89 -3.56
N ARG A 188 7.39 14.10 -3.94
CA ARG A 188 8.10 14.21 -5.22
C ARG A 188 8.33 12.81 -5.81
N ASN A 189 8.53 12.73 -7.12
CA ASN A 189 8.99 11.48 -7.73
C ASN A 189 10.46 11.22 -7.33
N ALA A 190 10.68 10.54 -6.21
CA ALA A 190 12.02 10.22 -5.69
C ALA A 190 12.47 8.80 -6.08
N SER A 191 11.52 7.95 -6.47
CA SER A 191 11.77 6.56 -6.87
C SER A 191 12.29 6.47 -8.30
N THR A 192 13.30 5.61 -8.52
CA THR A 192 13.67 5.19 -9.87
C THR A 192 12.64 4.24 -10.47
N GLU A 193 11.73 3.69 -9.69
CA GLU A 193 10.70 2.72 -10.11
C GLU A 193 9.41 3.37 -10.62
N ALA A 194 9.25 4.68 -10.43
CA ALA A 194 8.14 5.46 -10.96
C ALA A 194 8.59 6.42 -12.07
N ASP A 195 7.80 6.54 -13.14
CA ASP A 195 8.08 7.51 -14.22
C ASP A 195 7.23 8.79 -14.13
N ARG A 196 6.13 8.74 -13.38
CA ARG A 196 5.22 9.87 -13.17
C ARG A 196 4.59 9.80 -11.78
N THR A 197 4.19 10.97 -11.30
CA THR A 197 3.44 11.13 -10.05
C THR A 197 2.32 12.12 -10.28
N LEU A 198 1.21 11.97 -9.57
CA LEU A 198 0.05 12.84 -9.70
C LEU A 198 -0.66 12.99 -8.35
N TRP A 199 -1.15 14.19 -8.10
CA TRP A 199 -2.18 14.46 -7.10
C TRP A 199 -3.50 14.59 -7.84
N THR A 200 -4.55 13.92 -7.37
CA THR A 200 -5.87 13.93 -8.02
C THR A 200 -6.94 13.61 -6.98
N ALA A 201 -8.19 14.02 -7.24
CA ALA A 201 -9.29 13.59 -6.41
C ALA A 201 -9.47 12.06 -6.49
N PRO A 202 -9.70 11.35 -5.36
CA PRO A 202 -9.88 9.89 -5.39
C PRO A 202 -10.98 9.44 -6.36
N GLY A 203 -12.10 10.16 -6.41
CA GLY A 203 -13.22 9.87 -7.31
C GLY A 203 -12.87 10.04 -8.80
N GLU A 204 -12.04 11.03 -9.14
CA GLU A 204 -11.57 11.24 -10.52
C GLU A 204 -10.62 10.13 -10.96
N ALA A 205 -9.67 9.73 -10.11
CA ALA A 205 -8.78 8.61 -10.36
C ALA A 205 -9.54 7.30 -10.54
N TYR A 206 -10.52 7.02 -9.68
CA TYR A 206 -11.37 5.84 -9.82
C TYR A 206 -12.20 5.87 -11.12
N ALA A 207 -12.74 7.03 -11.48
CA ALA A 207 -13.44 7.19 -12.76
C ALA A 207 -12.50 6.98 -13.96
N GLY A 208 -11.26 7.46 -13.89
CA GLY A 208 -10.22 7.21 -14.91
C GLY A 208 -9.86 5.74 -15.05
N TYR A 209 -9.75 5.01 -13.93
CA TYR A 209 -9.60 3.55 -13.94
C TYR A 209 -10.77 2.87 -14.66
N ARG A 210 -12.01 3.24 -14.33
CA ARG A 210 -13.21 2.70 -14.99
C ARG A 210 -13.28 2.96 -16.49
N ARG A 211 -12.69 4.07 -16.97
CA ARG A 211 -12.57 4.39 -18.40
C ARG A 211 -11.37 3.70 -19.08
N GLY A 212 -10.53 2.99 -18.33
CA GLY A 212 -9.31 2.35 -18.84
C GLY A 212 -8.14 3.31 -19.07
N GLU A 213 -8.25 4.56 -18.61
CA GLU A 213 -7.23 5.60 -18.79
C GLU A 213 -6.11 5.47 -17.75
N LEU A 214 -6.44 5.01 -16.54
CA LEU A 214 -5.50 4.76 -15.47
C LEU A 214 -5.48 3.27 -15.15
N LEU A 215 -4.45 2.57 -15.61
CA LEU A 215 -4.23 1.18 -15.22
C LEU A 215 -4.00 1.10 -13.71
N MET A 216 -4.70 0.21 -13.02
CA MET A 216 -4.57 -0.01 -11.57
C MET A 216 -4.82 -1.48 -11.25
N MET A 217 -4.31 -1.93 -10.11
CA MET A 217 -4.69 -3.21 -9.52
C MET A 217 -5.99 -3.04 -8.69
N PRO A 218 -6.79 -4.11 -8.50
CA PRO A 218 -8.03 -4.04 -7.74
C PRO A 218 -7.92 -3.36 -6.36
N PRO A 219 -6.89 -3.62 -5.53
CA PRO A 219 -6.76 -2.95 -4.23
C PRO A 219 -6.71 -1.43 -4.36
N THR A 220 -5.95 -0.89 -5.32
CA THR A 220 -5.83 0.56 -5.55
C THR A 220 -7.15 1.17 -6.02
N ALA A 221 -7.84 0.52 -6.95
CA ALA A 221 -9.13 1.01 -7.43
C ALA A 221 -10.20 0.98 -6.33
N ALA A 222 -10.22 -0.09 -5.52
CA ALA A 222 -11.10 -0.23 -4.37
C ALA A 222 -10.89 0.90 -3.36
N THR A 223 -9.65 1.14 -2.95
CA THR A 223 -9.33 2.17 -1.95
C THR A 223 -9.61 3.58 -2.47
N LEU A 224 -9.42 3.86 -3.76
CA LEU A 224 -9.82 5.15 -4.35
C LEU A 224 -11.34 5.38 -4.28
N ARG A 225 -12.14 4.35 -4.60
CA ARG A 225 -13.59 4.42 -4.47
C ARG A 225 -14.00 4.69 -3.02
N GLU A 226 -13.46 3.92 -2.09
CA GLU A 226 -13.76 4.06 -0.66
C GLU A 226 -13.34 5.44 -0.11
N LEU A 227 -12.16 5.94 -0.48
CA LEU A 227 -11.70 7.29 -0.10
C LEU A 227 -12.67 8.36 -0.63
N ALA A 228 -13.10 8.24 -1.88
CA ALA A 228 -14.05 9.19 -2.49
C ALA A 228 -15.40 9.22 -1.77
N GLU A 229 -15.84 8.07 -1.24
CA GLU A 229 -17.12 7.92 -0.54
C GLU A 229 -17.07 8.35 0.93
N SER A 230 -15.90 8.30 1.57
CA SER A 230 -15.80 8.38 3.03
C SER A 230 -14.92 9.51 3.57
N VAL A 231 -14.02 10.08 2.77
CA VAL A 231 -13.06 11.10 3.24
C VAL A 231 -13.35 12.46 2.63
N GLY A 232 -13.92 13.35 3.45
CA GLY A 232 -14.26 14.72 3.07
C GLY A 232 -13.19 15.78 3.38
N SER A 233 -12.11 15.41 4.06
CA SER A 233 -10.99 16.31 4.40
C SER A 233 -9.72 15.48 4.63
N ALA A 234 -8.56 16.06 4.32
CA ALA A 234 -7.27 15.44 4.62
C ALA A 234 -6.78 15.74 6.04
N GLU A 235 -7.56 16.44 6.86
CA GLU A 235 -7.22 16.69 8.26
C GLU A 235 -6.99 15.37 9.01
N PRO A 236 -5.87 15.23 9.75
CA PRO A 236 -5.48 13.95 10.35
C PRO A 236 -6.56 13.31 11.22
N GLU A 237 -7.32 14.12 11.96
CA GLU A 237 -8.38 13.62 12.84
C GLU A 237 -9.61 13.10 12.08
N ALA A 238 -9.99 13.77 11.00
CA ALA A 238 -11.06 13.32 10.13
C ALA A 238 -10.69 11.98 9.48
N VAL A 239 -9.45 11.88 8.97
CA VAL A 239 -8.92 10.65 8.36
C VAL A 239 -8.89 9.50 9.36
N ARG A 240 -8.38 9.72 10.58
CA ARG A 240 -8.35 8.70 11.64
C ARG A 240 -9.74 8.23 12.06
N THR A 241 -10.68 9.15 12.22
CA THR A 241 -12.06 8.82 12.61
C THR A 241 -12.70 7.83 11.64
N VAL A 242 -12.47 8.01 10.33
CA VAL A 242 -12.97 7.08 9.30
C VAL A 242 -12.24 5.74 9.34
N ALA A 243 -10.91 5.75 9.57
CA ALA A 243 -10.07 4.56 9.57
C ALA A 243 -10.25 3.66 10.82
N ASP A 244 -10.55 4.23 11.98
CA ASP A 244 -10.67 3.50 13.25
C ASP A 244 -11.80 2.46 13.26
N GLY A 245 -12.89 2.71 12.51
CA GLY A 245 -14.02 1.80 12.39
C GLY A 245 -13.84 0.66 11.38
N ARG A 246 -12.71 0.59 10.66
CA ARG A 246 -12.55 -0.31 9.51
C ARG A 246 -12.12 -1.71 9.91
N ASP A 247 -12.77 -2.71 9.34
CA ASP A 247 -12.35 -4.12 9.40
C ASP A 247 -11.08 -4.33 8.55
N LEU A 248 -10.08 -4.99 9.16
CA LEU A 248 -8.81 -5.35 8.49
C LEU A 248 -8.67 -6.86 8.28
N SER A 249 -9.78 -7.60 8.40
CA SER A 249 -9.84 -8.96 7.90
C SER A 249 -9.37 -8.99 6.44
N PRO A 250 -8.50 -9.93 6.05
CA PRO A 250 -7.87 -9.88 4.75
C PRO A 250 -8.91 -10.05 3.64
N VAL A 251 -8.90 -9.12 2.70
CA VAL A 251 -9.65 -9.22 1.45
C VAL A 251 -8.95 -10.23 0.56
N LEU A 252 -9.65 -11.35 0.31
CA LEU A 252 -9.16 -12.50 -0.43
C LEU A 252 -9.98 -12.69 -1.71
N ALA A 253 -9.27 -12.99 -2.81
CA ALA A 253 -9.92 -13.47 -4.01
C ALA A 253 -10.49 -14.86 -3.78
N ARG A 254 -11.69 -15.10 -4.29
CA ARG A 254 -12.33 -16.41 -4.35
C ARG A 254 -12.52 -16.81 -5.81
N THR A 255 -12.44 -18.10 -6.07
CA THR A 255 -12.65 -18.67 -7.40
C THR A 255 -13.87 -19.57 -7.40
N ARG A 256 -14.68 -19.50 -8.46
CA ARG A 256 -15.76 -20.46 -8.74
C ARG A 256 -15.74 -20.86 -10.22
N ARG A 257 -16.28 -22.04 -10.54
CA ARG A 257 -16.50 -22.47 -11.93
C ARG A 257 -17.95 -22.16 -12.33
N GLU A 258 -18.16 -21.55 -13.48
CA GLU A 258 -19.47 -21.10 -13.99
C GLU A 258 -19.42 -21.12 -15.52
N ASP A 259 -20.34 -21.84 -16.19
CA ASP A 259 -20.49 -21.90 -17.65
C ASP A 259 -19.19 -22.18 -18.45
N GLY A 260 -18.36 -23.13 -17.98
CA GLY A 260 -17.08 -23.45 -18.62
C GLY A 260 -16.02 -22.34 -18.47
N GLN A 261 -16.23 -21.43 -17.52
CA GLN A 261 -15.30 -20.37 -17.14
C GLN A 261 -14.90 -20.50 -15.68
N ILE A 262 -13.72 -20.00 -15.36
CA ILE A 262 -13.29 -19.75 -13.99
C ILE A 262 -13.52 -18.27 -13.71
N VAL A 263 -14.27 -18.02 -12.65
CA VAL A 263 -14.64 -16.69 -12.20
C VAL A 263 -13.86 -16.37 -10.93
N ILE A 264 -13.00 -15.37 -11.01
CA ILE A 264 -12.28 -14.80 -9.87
C ILE A 264 -13.06 -13.59 -9.39
N HIS A 265 -13.41 -13.54 -8.12
CA HIS A 265 -14.14 -12.42 -7.52
C HIS A 265 -13.62 -12.12 -6.12
N TRP A 266 -13.86 -10.90 -5.66
CA TRP A 266 -13.57 -10.47 -4.29
C TRP A 266 -14.91 -10.13 -3.64
N PRO A 267 -15.37 -10.87 -2.62
CA PRO A 267 -16.65 -10.59 -1.96
C PRO A 267 -16.72 -9.14 -1.47
N GLY A 268 -17.80 -8.42 -1.81
CA GLY A 268 -17.95 -6.99 -1.51
C GLY A 268 -17.26 -6.05 -2.49
N TYR A 269 -16.64 -6.60 -3.53
CA TYR A 269 -15.96 -5.89 -4.60
C TYR A 269 -16.25 -6.54 -5.97
N GLU A 270 -17.53 -6.75 -6.25
CA GLU A 270 -18.03 -7.42 -7.44
C GLU A 270 -17.59 -6.72 -8.75
N GLU A 271 -17.29 -5.42 -8.69
CA GLU A 271 -16.79 -4.63 -9.82
C GLU A 271 -15.43 -5.10 -10.37
N PHE A 272 -14.69 -5.93 -9.62
CA PHE A 272 -13.39 -6.48 -10.04
C PHE A 272 -13.46 -7.93 -10.50
N GLU A 273 -14.66 -8.50 -10.67
CA GLU A 273 -14.82 -9.86 -11.17
C GLU A 273 -14.07 -10.05 -12.49
N LYS A 274 -13.27 -11.12 -12.56
CA LYS A 274 -12.56 -11.54 -13.78
C LYS A 274 -13.04 -12.92 -14.19
N ARG A 275 -13.40 -13.06 -15.46
CA ARG A 275 -13.78 -14.34 -16.07
C ARG A 275 -12.69 -14.78 -17.02
N MET A 276 -12.32 -16.05 -16.94
CA MET A 276 -11.31 -16.66 -17.82
C MET A 276 -11.78 -18.05 -18.27
N PRO A 277 -11.38 -18.50 -19.47
CA PRO A 277 -11.72 -19.83 -19.94
C PRO A 277 -11.26 -20.90 -18.95
N ASP A 278 -12.12 -21.87 -18.66
CA ASP A 278 -11.75 -23.03 -17.88
C ASP A 278 -10.92 -23.99 -18.76
N PRO A 279 -9.63 -24.18 -18.47
CA PRO A 279 -8.77 -25.01 -19.30
C PRO A 279 -9.14 -26.50 -19.31
N ASP A 280 -10.02 -26.95 -18.40
CA ASP A 280 -10.48 -28.33 -18.28
C ASP A 280 -11.86 -28.56 -18.94
N ALA A 281 -12.58 -27.49 -19.29
CA ALA A 281 -13.92 -27.58 -19.89
C ALA A 281 -13.92 -28.20 -21.30
N GLY A 282 -12.75 -28.31 -21.96
CA GLY A 282 -12.58 -28.89 -23.29
C GLY A 282 -12.14 -30.35 -23.35
N GLY A 283 -11.89 -31.01 -22.22
CA GLY A 283 -11.30 -32.37 -22.19
C GLY A 283 -12.29 -33.54 -22.37
N GLY A 284 -13.59 -33.27 -22.52
CA GLY A 284 -14.65 -34.29 -22.47
C GLY A 284 -15.21 -34.77 -23.81
N ALA A 285 -14.67 -34.33 -24.96
CA ALA A 285 -15.29 -34.61 -26.25
C ALA A 285 -14.28 -34.99 -27.34
N GLU A 286 -13.55 -36.10 -27.17
CA GLU A 286 -12.98 -36.85 -28.30
C GLU A 286 -12.57 -38.28 -27.90
N GLU A 287 -13.55 -39.09 -27.47
CA GLU A 287 -13.47 -40.56 -27.55
C GLU A 287 -14.84 -41.12 -28.00
N ARG A 288 -15.17 -40.87 -29.27
CA ARG A 288 -16.14 -41.67 -30.02
C ARG A 288 -15.76 -41.73 -31.50
N ARG A 289 -14.89 -42.67 -31.86
CA ARG A 289 -15.12 -43.72 -32.87
C ARG A 289 -13.87 -44.50 -33.17
#